data_AF-A0A1H3T843-F1
#
_entry.id   AF-A0A1H3T843-F1
#
_cell.length_a   1.000
_cell.length_b   1.000
_cell.length_c   1.000
_cell.angle_alpha   90.00
_cell.angle_beta   90.00
_cell.angle_gamma   90.00
#
_symmetry.space_group_name_H-M   'P 1'
#
loop_
_entity.id
_entity.type
_entity.pdbx_description
1 polymer ?
#
loop_
_entity_poly.entity_id
_entity_poly.type
_entity_poly.pdbx_seq_one_letter_code
_entity_poly.pdbx_strand_id
1 'polypeptide(L)'
;MFRRLGTGLAAVVLAALGVVGFGQAPASAAPNFQVPFQCGQTLTAATFSGHNPQYSVDFQKSGITGMPVLASAAGTVTRVANEGNVSYGRWVEIDHGSGWRTRYAHLSTQSVSEGQKVSLGTKIGTAGATGGVTGPHLHYEQRLNGAVVKATLNGVAVPYYGHTSFTSKNNCNGNPYSPTEVCGAGYSVIDEAGLSGAGTVYLLYNASNKNNCVVTLKATSLGTASPTAAFLEVQGKTRATDSGNFTYYAGPVRQEAGTTCVKWGGSVGDKSYASPFEHCG
;
A
#
# COMPACT_ATOMS: atom_id res chain seq x y z
N MET A 1 78.95 -42.73 -25.09
CA MET A 1 78.19 -43.98 -24.87
C MET A 1 77.23 -43.72 -23.70
N PHE A 2 75.94 -43.51 -23.99
CA PHE A 2 74.79 -43.33 -23.07
C PHE A 2 74.90 -42.12 -22.08
N ARG A 3 73.86 -41.39 -21.65
CA ARG A 3 72.41 -41.58 -21.61
C ARG A 3 71.78 -40.20 -21.34
N ARG A 4 70.59 -39.94 -21.91
CA ARG A 4 69.75 -38.76 -21.66
C ARG A 4 69.27 -38.71 -20.20
N LEU A 5 69.20 -37.52 -19.61
CA LEU A 5 68.18 -37.17 -18.60
C LEU A 5 67.76 -35.71 -18.80
N GLY A 6 66.53 -35.52 -19.28
CA GLY A 6 65.88 -34.23 -19.31
C GLY A 6 65.27 -33.92 -17.94
N THR A 7 65.59 -32.75 -17.40
CA THR A 7 64.93 -32.18 -16.22
C THR A 7 63.84 -31.24 -16.69
N GLY A 8 62.58 -31.72 -16.66
CA GLY A 8 61.42 -30.86 -16.75
C GLY A 8 61.22 -30.15 -15.41
N LEU A 9 61.33 -28.83 -15.38
CA LEU A 9 60.82 -28.03 -14.25
C LEU A 9 59.29 -28.02 -14.34
N ALA A 10 58.63 -28.65 -13.36
CA ALA A 10 57.21 -28.48 -13.13
C ALA A 10 56.96 -27.09 -12.51
N ALA A 11 56.29 -26.22 -13.25
CA ALA A 11 55.78 -24.97 -12.71
C ALA A 11 54.58 -25.28 -11.79
N VAL A 12 54.77 -25.08 -10.49
CA VAL A 12 53.67 -25.11 -9.51
C VAL A 12 52.89 -23.80 -9.65
N VAL A 13 51.77 -23.85 -10.36
CA VAL A 13 50.79 -22.75 -10.37
C VAL A 13 49.99 -22.85 -9.07
N LEU A 14 50.30 -22.00 -8.09
CA LEU A 14 49.39 -21.74 -6.97
C LEU A 14 48.16 -21.02 -7.54
N ALA A 15 47.07 -21.75 -7.75
CA ALA A 15 45.75 -21.17 -7.93
C ALA A 15 45.31 -20.58 -6.58
N ALA A 16 45.48 -19.26 -6.42
CA ALA A 16 44.85 -18.52 -5.35
C ALA A 16 43.33 -18.62 -5.54
N LEU A 17 42.69 -19.50 -4.77
CA LEU A 17 41.24 -19.52 -4.59
C LEU A 17 40.83 -18.18 -3.97
N GLY A 18 40.44 -17.25 -4.82
CA GLY A 18 39.76 -16.04 -4.41
C GLY A 18 38.49 -16.43 -3.68
N VAL A 19 38.49 -16.31 -2.35
CA VAL A 19 37.27 -16.31 -1.55
C VAL A 19 36.52 -15.05 -1.96
N VAL A 20 35.63 -15.19 -2.95
CA VAL A 20 34.58 -14.21 -3.20
C VAL A 20 33.71 -14.21 -1.96
N GLY A 21 33.97 -13.26 -1.07
CA GLY A 21 33.05 -12.90 -0.01
C GLY A 21 31.76 -12.45 -0.68
N PHE A 22 30.75 -13.30 -0.66
CA PHE A 22 29.38 -12.86 -0.88
C PHE A 22 29.09 -11.86 0.24
N GLY A 23 29.19 -10.56 -0.08
CA GLY A 23 28.71 -9.53 0.80
C GLY A 23 27.25 -9.85 1.13
N GLN A 24 26.97 -10.21 2.38
CA GLN A 24 25.60 -10.31 2.86
C GLN A 24 24.98 -8.94 2.62
N ALA A 25 24.05 -8.85 1.66
CA ALA A 25 23.20 -7.69 1.54
C ALA A 25 22.60 -7.43 2.94
N PRO A 26 22.60 -6.18 3.42
CA PRO A 26 22.04 -5.88 4.72
C PRO A 26 20.60 -6.41 4.76
N ALA A 27 20.26 -7.15 5.82
CA ALA A 27 18.91 -7.65 6.01
C ALA A 27 17.95 -6.45 5.96
N SER A 28 17.18 -6.34 4.88
CA SER A 28 16.22 -5.25 4.72
C SER A 28 15.21 -5.35 5.86
N ALA A 29 15.08 -4.27 6.62
CA ALA A 29 14.07 -4.17 7.66
C ALA A 29 12.69 -4.50 7.07
N ALA A 30 11.90 -5.27 7.81
CA ALA A 30 10.53 -5.58 7.39
C ALA A 30 9.74 -4.28 7.23
N PRO A 31 8.88 -4.16 6.20
CA PRO A 31 7.87 -3.13 6.18
C PRO A 31 7.07 -3.15 7.50
N ASN A 32 6.66 -1.99 7.99
CA ASN A 32 5.78 -1.90 9.15
C ASN A 32 4.35 -2.33 8.75
N PHE A 33 4.14 -3.64 8.64
CA PHE A 33 2.85 -4.20 8.24
C PHE A 33 1.77 -3.83 9.25
N GLN A 34 0.67 -3.28 8.76
CA GLN A 34 -0.51 -2.99 9.56
C GLN A 34 -1.52 -4.13 9.46
N VAL A 35 -2.39 -4.26 10.45
CA VAL A 35 -3.54 -5.17 10.39
C VAL A 35 -4.37 -4.87 9.13
N PRO A 36 -4.75 -5.86 8.31
CA PRO A 36 -5.26 -5.62 6.95
C PRO A 36 -6.74 -5.24 6.88
N PHE A 37 -7.21 -4.42 7.81
CA PHE A 37 -8.58 -3.92 7.89
C PHE A 37 -8.59 -2.42 8.12
N GLN A 38 -9.74 -1.78 7.92
CA GLN A 38 -9.90 -0.35 8.16
C GLN A 38 -9.46 0.06 9.58
N CYS A 39 -8.93 1.27 9.69
CA CYS A 39 -8.52 1.87 10.96
C CYS A 39 -9.56 1.66 12.08
N GLY A 40 -9.08 1.36 13.29
CA GLY A 40 -9.92 1.21 14.48
C GLY A 40 -10.69 -0.12 14.56
N GLN A 41 -10.74 -0.90 13.47
CA GLN A 41 -11.34 -2.22 13.52
C GLN A 41 -10.50 -3.15 14.40
N THR A 42 -11.13 -3.72 15.42
CA THR A 42 -10.52 -4.75 16.27
C THR A 42 -11.00 -6.12 15.83
N LEU A 43 -10.05 -7.00 15.55
CA LEU A 43 -10.26 -8.39 15.14
C LEU A 43 -9.38 -9.32 15.97
N THR A 44 -9.84 -10.56 16.13
CA THR A 44 -9.02 -11.62 16.73
C THR A 44 -8.07 -12.14 15.66
N ALA A 45 -6.77 -11.97 15.86
CA ALA A 45 -5.73 -12.67 15.14
C ALA A 45 -5.47 -14.01 15.84
N ALA A 46 -5.59 -15.12 15.12
CA ALA A 46 -5.36 -16.44 15.63
C ALA A 46 -4.25 -17.13 14.85
N THR A 47 -3.41 -17.87 15.58
CA THR A 47 -2.49 -18.83 14.96
C THR A 47 -2.37 -20.02 15.89
N PHE A 48 -2.44 -21.24 15.34
CA PHE A 48 -2.63 -22.47 16.09
C PHE A 48 -1.72 -23.59 15.59
N SER A 49 -1.58 -24.64 16.40
CA SER A 49 -0.78 -25.81 16.03
C SER A 49 -1.40 -26.52 14.84
N GLY A 50 -0.61 -26.81 13.80
CA GLY A 50 -1.09 -27.41 12.55
C GLY A 50 -1.70 -26.42 11.55
N HIS A 51 -1.62 -25.11 11.79
CA HIS A 51 -1.98 -24.12 10.78
C HIS A 51 -1.11 -24.29 9.52
N ASN A 52 -1.73 -24.36 8.35
CA ASN A 52 -1.07 -24.60 7.07
C ASN A 52 -1.32 -23.44 6.09
N PRO A 53 -0.27 -22.75 5.59
CA PRO A 53 1.13 -22.90 5.97
C PRO A 53 1.41 -22.52 7.43
N GLN A 54 2.46 -23.09 8.01
CA GLN A 54 2.92 -22.71 9.34
C GLN A 54 3.22 -21.20 9.37
N TYR A 55 2.86 -20.56 10.49
CA TYR A 55 2.99 -19.12 10.70
C TYR A 55 1.92 -18.22 10.07
N SER A 56 0.94 -18.78 9.37
CA SER A 56 -0.21 -17.99 8.91
C SER A 56 -1.04 -17.46 10.08
N VAL A 57 -1.80 -16.40 9.81
CA VAL A 57 -2.68 -15.71 10.76
C VAL A 57 -4.09 -15.70 10.21
N ASP A 58 -5.05 -16.16 11.01
CA ASP A 58 -6.47 -16.01 10.71
C ASP A 58 -7.03 -14.83 11.47
N PHE A 59 -7.56 -13.85 10.74
CA PHE A 59 -8.36 -12.79 11.33
C PHE A 59 -9.83 -13.17 11.35
N GLN A 60 -10.43 -13.06 12.53
CA GLN A 60 -11.82 -13.44 12.78
C GLN A 60 -12.55 -12.33 13.54
N LYS A 61 -13.80 -12.10 13.16
CA LYS A 61 -14.75 -11.19 13.82
C LYS A 61 -16.17 -11.62 13.45
N SER A 62 -17.13 -11.43 14.35
CA SER A 62 -18.54 -11.52 13.95
C SER A 62 -18.84 -10.53 12.82
N GLY A 63 -19.51 -10.99 11.77
CA GLY A 63 -19.80 -10.17 10.59
C GLY A 63 -18.60 -9.87 9.69
N ILE A 64 -17.54 -10.68 9.69
CA ILE A 64 -16.35 -10.41 8.87
C ILE A 64 -16.60 -10.51 7.36
N THR A 65 -17.57 -11.31 6.91
CA THR A 65 -17.90 -11.43 5.49
C THR A 65 -18.26 -10.07 4.90
N GLY A 66 -17.58 -9.68 3.83
CA GLY A 66 -17.79 -8.39 3.16
C GLY A 66 -16.98 -7.23 3.76
N MET A 67 -16.34 -7.39 4.91
CA MET A 67 -15.46 -6.35 5.46
C MET A 67 -14.33 -6.04 4.46
N PRO A 68 -14.02 -4.75 4.21
CA PRO A 68 -12.91 -4.37 3.35
C PRO A 68 -11.58 -4.94 3.87
N VAL A 69 -10.85 -5.61 2.98
CA VAL A 69 -9.48 -6.05 3.24
C VAL A 69 -8.54 -5.08 2.55
N LEU A 70 -7.55 -4.58 3.31
CA LEU A 70 -6.63 -3.53 2.88
C LEU A 70 -5.19 -4.06 2.79
N ALA A 71 -4.40 -3.47 1.89
CA ALA A 71 -2.98 -3.73 1.82
C ALA A 71 -2.30 -3.38 3.16
N SER A 72 -1.53 -4.31 3.71
CA SER A 72 -0.83 -4.15 5.01
C SER A 72 0.38 -3.23 4.93
N ALA A 73 0.90 -3.00 3.73
CA ALA A 73 1.97 -2.07 3.40
C ALA A 73 1.91 -1.73 1.91
N ALA A 74 2.61 -0.67 1.49
CA ALA A 74 2.72 -0.32 0.07
C ALA A 74 3.50 -1.38 -0.71
N GLY A 75 3.19 -1.56 -1.99
CA GLY A 75 3.82 -2.58 -2.83
C GLY A 75 3.22 -2.68 -4.22
N THR A 76 3.50 -3.78 -4.90
CA THR A 76 2.95 -4.12 -6.22
C THR A 76 2.24 -5.46 -6.13
N VAL A 77 1.01 -5.53 -6.63
CA VAL A 77 0.25 -6.78 -6.69
C VAL A 77 0.93 -7.74 -7.65
N THR A 78 1.37 -8.91 -7.16
CA THR A 78 2.04 -9.93 -7.98
C THR A 78 1.13 -11.06 -8.41
N ARG A 79 0.05 -11.31 -7.65
CA ARG A 79 -0.93 -12.36 -7.97
C ARG A 79 -2.35 -11.95 -7.59
N VAL A 80 -3.29 -12.26 -8.47
CA VAL A 80 -4.73 -12.24 -8.19
C VAL A 80 -5.31 -13.54 -8.73
N ALA A 81 -5.64 -14.47 -7.85
CA ALA A 81 -6.00 -15.84 -8.24
C ALA A 81 -7.28 -16.32 -7.57
N ASN A 82 -7.94 -17.29 -8.21
CA ASN A 82 -9.15 -17.93 -7.70
C ASN A 82 -9.04 -19.45 -7.85
N GLU A 83 -8.92 -20.14 -6.73
CA GLU A 83 -8.81 -21.60 -6.62
C GLU A 83 -10.16 -22.27 -6.34
N GLY A 84 -11.27 -21.52 -6.39
CA GLY A 84 -12.62 -22.05 -6.17
C GLY A 84 -12.88 -22.42 -4.71
N ASN A 85 -13.32 -23.65 -4.47
CA ASN A 85 -13.74 -24.15 -3.14
C ASN A 85 -12.67 -24.99 -2.45
N VAL A 86 -11.41 -24.85 -2.86
CA VAL A 86 -10.27 -25.55 -2.26
C VAL A 86 -9.17 -24.55 -1.91
N SER A 87 -8.25 -24.97 -1.01
CA SER A 87 -7.04 -24.20 -0.69
C SER A 87 -7.39 -22.74 -0.36
N TYR A 88 -6.71 -21.75 -0.95
CA TYR A 88 -6.88 -20.33 -0.65
C TYR A 88 -8.18 -19.70 -1.17
N GLY A 89 -8.92 -20.37 -2.05
CA GLY A 89 -10.06 -19.78 -2.73
C GLY A 89 -9.64 -18.55 -3.55
N ARG A 90 -10.31 -17.41 -3.35
CA ARG A 90 -9.89 -16.13 -3.95
C ARG A 90 -8.83 -15.47 -3.08
N TRP A 91 -7.69 -15.10 -3.67
CA TRP A 91 -6.60 -14.49 -2.94
C TRP A 91 -5.79 -13.47 -3.74
N VAL A 92 -5.11 -12.59 -3.01
CA VAL A 92 -4.21 -11.55 -3.55
C VAL A 92 -2.85 -11.69 -2.89
N GLU A 93 -1.78 -11.46 -3.64
CA GLU A 93 -0.42 -11.29 -3.11
C GLU A 93 0.18 -9.96 -3.56
N ILE A 94 0.90 -9.34 -2.64
CA ILE A 94 1.57 -8.04 -2.83
C ILE A 94 3.04 -8.22 -2.51
N ASP A 95 3.91 -7.79 -3.43
CA ASP A 95 5.34 -7.66 -3.23
C ASP A 95 5.69 -6.27 -2.72
N HIS A 96 6.39 -6.22 -1.60
CA HIS A 96 6.76 -4.99 -0.90
C HIS A 96 8.23 -4.60 -1.12
N GLY A 97 8.95 -5.34 -1.96
CA GLY A 97 10.38 -5.20 -2.16
C GLY A 97 11.21 -5.99 -1.15
N SER A 98 12.51 -6.11 -1.42
CA SER A 98 13.48 -6.78 -0.54
C SER A 98 13.09 -8.18 -0.08
N GLY A 99 12.37 -8.92 -0.94
CA GLY A 99 11.92 -10.28 -0.66
C GLY A 99 10.68 -10.41 0.21
N TRP A 100 10.10 -9.30 0.67
CA TRP A 100 8.88 -9.29 1.48
C TRP A 100 7.62 -9.36 0.63
N ARG A 101 6.71 -10.28 0.98
CA ARG A 101 5.37 -10.37 0.38
C ARG A 101 4.31 -10.56 1.44
N THR A 102 3.09 -10.14 1.13
CA THR A 102 1.90 -10.50 1.91
C THR A 102 0.88 -11.22 1.06
N ARG A 103 0.15 -12.17 1.66
CA ARG A 103 -0.95 -12.91 1.02
C ARG A 103 -2.23 -12.75 1.81
N TYR A 104 -3.35 -12.63 1.09
CA TYR A 104 -4.69 -12.40 1.62
C TYR A 104 -5.64 -13.36 0.93
N ALA A 105 -6.22 -14.32 1.67
CA ALA A 105 -6.99 -15.41 1.09
C ALA A 105 -8.41 -15.52 1.66
N HIS A 106 -9.19 -16.45 1.11
CA HIS A 106 -10.61 -16.67 1.41
C HIS A 106 -11.49 -15.46 1.10
N LEU A 107 -11.05 -14.60 0.18
CA LEU A 107 -11.74 -13.35 -0.15
C LEU A 107 -13.10 -13.64 -0.80
N SER A 108 -14.08 -12.78 -0.54
CA SER A 108 -15.35 -12.76 -1.29
C SER A 108 -15.21 -11.98 -2.59
N THR A 109 -14.42 -10.91 -2.61
CA THR A 109 -14.12 -10.14 -3.83
C THR A 109 -12.65 -9.76 -3.90
N GLN A 110 -12.14 -9.54 -5.11
CA GLN A 110 -10.81 -8.98 -5.39
C GLN A 110 -11.02 -7.66 -6.12
N SER A 111 -10.39 -6.59 -5.64
CA SER A 111 -10.60 -5.21 -6.13
C SER A 111 -9.37 -4.61 -6.80
N VAL A 112 -8.38 -5.45 -7.11
CA VAL A 112 -7.09 -5.06 -7.71
C VAL A 112 -6.70 -6.03 -8.82
N SER A 113 -5.73 -5.63 -9.66
CA SER A 113 -5.18 -6.44 -10.75
C SER A 113 -3.68 -6.69 -10.58
N GLU A 114 -3.16 -7.76 -11.20
CA GLU A 114 -1.71 -8.01 -11.23
C GLU A 114 -0.95 -6.83 -11.88
N GLY A 115 0.19 -6.47 -11.31
CA GLY A 115 1.00 -5.30 -11.70
C GLY A 115 0.55 -3.98 -11.09
N GLN A 116 -0.62 -3.91 -10.43
CA GLN A 116 -1.10 -2.69 -9.80
C GLN A 116 -0.22 -2.29 -8.61
N LYS A 117 0.26 -1.04 -8.59
CA LYS A 117 0.89 -0.44 -7.42
C LYS A 117 -0.19 -0.07 -6.39
N VAL A 118 0.06 -0.40 -5.13
CA VAL A 118 -0.84 -0.12 -4.01
C VAL A 118 -0.09 0.58 -2.89
N SER A 119 -0.78 1.46 -2.19
CA SER A 119 -0.27 2.09 -0.97
C SER A 119 -0.73 1.30 0.25
N LEU A 120 -0.14 1.60 1.41
CA LEU A 120 -0.70 1.16 2.70
C LEU A 120 -2.19 1.56 2.75
N GLY A 121 -3.07 0.62 3.08
CA GLY A 121 -4.51 0.91 3.24
C GLY A 121 -5.33 0.87 1.95
N THR A 122 -4.72 0.69 0.78
CA THR A 122 -5.48 0.48 -0.46
C THR A 122 -6.39 -0.74 -0.32
N LYS A 123 -7.68 -0.62 -0.68
CA LYS A 123 -8.61 -1.75 -0.67
C LYS A 123 -8.24 -2.76 -1.75
N ILE A 124 -8.02 -4.01 -1.34
CA ILE A 124 -7.64 -5.10 -2.25
C ILE A 124 -8.76 -6.12 -2.46
N GLY A 125 -9.78 -6.08 -1.63
CA GLY A 125 -10.92 -6.98 -1.72
C GLY A 125 -11.83 -6.89 -0.51
N THR A 126 -12.58 -7.95 -0.28
CA THR A 126 -13.43 -8.12 0.91
C THR A 126 -13.25 -9.51 1.49
N ALA A 127 -13.27 -9.62 2.82
CA ALA A 127 -13.15 -10.90 3.51
C ALA A 127 -14.36 -11.79 3.19
N GLY A 128 -14.19 -13.11 3.27
CA GLY A 128 -15.21 -14.05 2.84
C GLY A 128 -14.97 -15.45 3.39
N ALA A 129 -15.44 -16.44 2.62
CA ALA A 129 -15.34 -17.85 2.94
C ALA A 129 -15.13 -18.71 1.68
N THR A 130 -14.39 -18.18 0.69
CA THR A 130 -14.02 -18.99 -0.49
C THR A 130 -12.85 -19.91 -0.14
N GLY A 131 -12.65 -20.97 -0.93
CA GLY A 131 -11.59 -21.95 -0.68
C GLY A 131 -11.99 -23.06 0.28
N GLY A 132 -10.99 -23.76 0.81
CA GLY A 132 -11.17 -24.94 1.67
C GLY A 132 -11.41 -24.60 3.13
N VAL A 133 -12.40 -23.76 3.44
CA VAL A 133 -12.65 -23.23 4.79
C VAL A 133 -13.97 -23.69 5.38
N THR A 134 -14.03 -23.78 6.72
CA THR A 134 -15.24 -24.16 7.45
C THR A 134 -16.10 -22.97 7.87
N GLY A 135 -15.58 -21.75 7.78
CA GLY A 135 -16.31 -20.54 8.11
C GLY A 135 -15.56 -19.26 7.70
N PRO A 136 -16.24 -18.10 7.70
CA PRO A 136 -15.66 -16.86 7.21
C PRO A 136 -14.50 -16.35 8.08
N HIS A 137 -13.38 -16.06 7.45
CA HIS A 137 -12.22 -15.42 8.03
C HIS A 137 -11.33 -14.84 6.93
N LEU A 138 -10.32 -14.07 7.31
CA LEU A 138 -9.22 -13.71 6.42
C LEU A 138 -7.99 -14.53 6.82
N HIS A 139 -7.54 -15.41 5.93
CA HIS A 139 -6.21 -16.02 6.04
C HIS A 139 -5.16 -15.04 5.52
N TYR A 140 -4.15 -14.78 6.34
CA TYR A 140 -3.12 -13.79 6.10
C TYR A 140 -1.73 -14.35 6.31
N GLU A 141 -0.80 -13.97 5.44
CA GLU A 141 0.60 -14.39 5.51
C GLU A 141 1.54 -13.19 5.35
N GLN A 142 2.61 -13.17 6.14
CA GLN A 142 3.83 -12.43 5.83
C GLN A 142 4.87 -13.43 5.34
N ARG A 143 5.52 -13.11 4.22
CA ARG A 143 6.50 -13.99 3.57
C ARG A 143 7.80 -13.23 3.37
N LEU A 144 8.92 -13.88 3.64
CA LEU A 144 10.27 -13.37 3.35
C LEU A 144 11.00 -14.41 2.50
N ASN A 145 11.48 -14.00 1.33
CA ASN A 145 12.24 -14.84 0.40
C ASN A 145 11.52 -16.17 0.07
N GLY A 146 10.19 -16.11 -0.04
CA GLY A 146 9.33 -17.25 -0.40
C GLY A 146 8.79 -18.07 0.77
N ALA A 147 9.37 -17.96 1.97
CA ALA A 147 8.92 -18.67 3.17
C ALA A 147 7.92 -17.83 3.97
N VAL A 148 6.87 -18.47 4.52
CA VAL A 148 5.98 -17.82 5.50
C VAL A 148 6.74 -17.65 6.81
N VAL A 149 6.67 -16.46 7.40
CA VAL A 149 7.38 -16.10 8.64
C VAL A 149 6.41 -15.64 9.71
N LYS A 150 6.88 -15.60 10.96
CA LYS A 150 6.09 -15.08 12.07
C LYS A 150 5.64 -13.65 11.79
N ALA A 151 4.32 -13.42 11.81
CA ALA A 151 3.77 -12.11 11.49
C ALA A 151 4.06 -11.09 12.61
N THR A 152 4.45 -9.89 12.20
CA THR A 152 4.49 -8.71 13.07
C THR A 152 3.52 -7.68 12.51
N LEU A 153 2.57 -7.23 13.32
CA LEU A 153 1.50 -6.32 12.93
C LEU A 153 1.54 -5.08 13.83
N ASN A 154 1.50 -3.90 13.23
CA ASN A 154 1.63 -2.63 13.93
C ASN A 154 2.91 -2.56 14.80
N GLY A 155 3.99 -3.26 14.40
CA GLY A 155 5.22 -3.41 15.18
C GLY A 155 5.14 -4.41 16.35
N VAL A 156 4.02 -5.13 16.53
CA VAL A 156 3.83 -6.12 17.59
C VAL A 156 3.78 -7.52 16.98
N ALA A 157 4.61 -8.42 17.48
CA ALA A 157 4.59 -9.81 17.04
C ALA A 157 3.25 -10.46 17.38
N VAL A 158 2.66 -11.18 16.43
CA VAL A 158 1.46 -12.00 16.69
C VAL A 158 1.86 -13.15 17.62
N PRO A 159 1.24 -13.29 18.80
CA PRO A 159 1.54 -14.40 19.70
C PRO A 159 1.21 -15.73 19.03
N TYR A 160 2.11 -16.70 19.11
CA TYR A 160 1.89 -18.03 18.54
C TYR A 160 1.18 -18.98 19.51
N TYR A 161 0.21 -19.74 18.97
CA TYR A 161 -0.62 -20.69 19.72
C TYR A 161 -1.63 -20.01 20.66
N GLY A 162 -2.39 -19.06 20.11
CA GLY A 162 -3.42 -18.34 20.85
C GLY A 162 -4.29 -17.44 19.98
N HIS A 163 -5.24 -16.79 20.65
CA HIS A 163 -6.10 -15.75 20.11
C HIS A 163 -5.67 -14.41 20.70
N THR A 164 -5.45 -13.41 19.87
CA THR A 164 -5.06 -12.08 20.34
C THR A 164 -5.80 -11.02 19.57
N SER A 165 -6.40 -10.07 20.29
CA SER A 165 -7.08 -8.93 19.67
C SER A 165 -6.05 -7.94 19.14
N PHE A 166 -6.15 -7.60 17.86
CA PHE A 166 -5.40 -6.52 17.24
C PHE A 166 -6.38 -5.45 16.75
N THR A 167 -6.16 -4.20 17.15
CA THR A 167 -6.83 -3.04 16.57
C THR A 167 -6.04 -2.55 15.38
N SER A 168 -6.68 -2.41 14.23
CA SER A 168 -6.03 -1.94 13.03
C SER A 168 -5.57 -0.50 13.18
N LYS A 169 -4.28 -0.28 12.89
CA LYS A 169 -3.68 1.03 12.69
C LYS A 169 -3.52 1.37 11.20
N ASN A 170 -4.05 0.50 10.33
CA ASN A 170 -3.88 0.61 8.88
C ASN A 170 -4.59 1.85 8.35
N ASN A 171 -3.78 2.73 7.77
CA ASN A 171 -4.21 4.03 7.29
C ASN A 171 -4.94 4.86 8.36
N CYS A 172 -4.64 4.67 9.66
CA CYS A 172 -5.29 5.46 10.72
C CYS A 172 -4.93 6.95 10.70
N ASN A 173 -3.87 7.30 9.99
CA ASN A 173 -3.43 8.68 9.76
C ASN A 173 -3.55 9.08 8.28
N GLY A 174 -4.29 8.31 7.45
CA GLY A 174 -4.39 8.56 6.03
C GLY A 174 -5.78 8.33 5.47
N ASN A 175 -6.08 9.10 4.45
CA ASN A 175 -7.37 9.11 3.78
C ASN A 175 -7.59 7.80 2.99
N PRO A 176 -8.78 7.18 3.02
CA PRO A 176 -9.05 6.00 2.19
C PRO A 176 -9.16 6.32 0.69
N TYR A 177 -9.22 7.60 0.33
CA TYR A 177 -9.20 8.08 -1.06
C TYR A 177 -7.82 8.60 -1.42
N SER A 178 -7.36 8.32 -2.64
CA SER A 178 -6.19 8.97 -3.24
C SER A 178 -6.61 10.19 -4.09
N PRO A 179 -5.72 11.19 -4.28
CA PRO A 179 -6.05 12.35 -5.12
C PRO A 179 -6.33 11.95 -6.58
N THR A 180 -5.66 10.91 -7.09
CA THR A 180 -5.88 10.37 -8.44
C THR A 180 -7.24 9.67 -8.58
N GLU A 181 -7.71 8.94 -7.57
CA GLU A 181 -9.06 8.35 -7.59
C GLU A 181 -10.14 9.43 -7.59
N VAL A 182 -9.95 10.50 -6.80
CA VAL A 182 -10.92 11.62 -6.73
C VAL A 182 -10.94 12.43 -8.04
N CYS A 183 -9.77 12.71 -8.63
CA CYS A 183 -9.68 13.40 -9.92
C CYS A 183 -10.01 12.51 -11.13
N GLY A 184 -9.98 11.20 -10.99
CA GLY A 184 -10.33 10.25 -12.04
C GLY A 184 -9.19 9.94 -13.01
N ALA A 185 -9.48 9.08 -13.99
CA ALA A 185 -8.48 8.55 -14.92
C ALA A 185 -7.74 9.65 -15.72
N GLY A 186 -6.45 9.43 -15.96
CA GLY A 186 -5.59 10.32 -16.74
C GLY A 186 -5.02 11.53 -15.98
N TYR A 187 -5.44 11.76 -14.73
CA TYR A 187 -4.83 12.75 -13.87
C TYR A 187 -3.61 12.17 -13.12
N SER A 188 -2.53 12.94 -13.07
CA SER A 188 -1.34 12.64 -12.26
C SER A 188 -1.07 13.80 -11.32
N VAL A 189 -0.61 13.52 -10.09
CA VAL A 189 -0.19 14.56 -9.15
C VAL A 189 1.03 15.28 -9.73
N ILE A 190 0.96 16.60 -9.77
CA ILE A 190 2.05 17.48 -10.20
C ILE A 190 2.57 18.36 -9.07
N ASP A 191 1.79 18.55 -8.00
CA ASP A 191 2.22 19.26 -6.79
C ASP A 191 1.34 18.91 -5.57
N GLU A 192 1.84 19.18 -4.37
CA GLU A 192 1.13 18.96 -3.11
C GLU A 192 1.59 19.92 -1.98
N ALA A 193 0.67 20.23 -1.07
CA ALA A 193 0.93 21.11 0.07
C ALA A 193 0.28 20.55 1.35
N GLY A 194 1.10 20.33 2.37
CA GLY A 194 0.65 19.84 3.67
C GLY A 194 -0.07 20.92 4.49
N LEU A 195 -1.14 20.54 5.20
CA LEU A 195 -1.93 21.40 6.07
C LEU A 195 -1.60 21.17 7.55
N SER A 196 -0.31 21.24 7.90
CA SER A 196 0.17 21.08 9.29
C SER A 196 -0.35 19.81 9.98
N GLY A 197 -0.41 18.69 9.25
CA GLY A 197 -0.90 17.40 9.76
C GLY A 197 -2.44 17.22 9.75
N ALA A 198 -3.23 18.27 9.47
CA ALA A 198 -4.68 18.16 9.34
C ALA A 198 -5.12 17.50 8.02
N GLY A 199 -4.28 17.57 6.99
CA GLY A 199 -4.53 17.02 5.66
C GLY A 199 -3.46 17.45 4.67
N THR A 200 -3.71 17.17 3.39
CA THR A 200 -2.87 17.58 2.26
C THR A 200 -3.77 18.06 1.12
N VAL A 201 -3.41 19.19 0.51
CA VAL A 201 -4.01 19.64 -0.76
C VAL A 201 -3.12 19.13 -1.89
N TYR A 202 -3.73 18.59 -2.95
CA TYR A 202 -3.03 18.09 -4.13
C TYR A 202 -3.46 18.87 -5.37
N LEU A 203 -2.49 19.19 -6.23
CA LEU A 203 -2.71 19.63 -7.59
C LEU A 203 -2.38 18.47 -8.53
N LEU A 204 -3.33 18.14 -9.40
CA LEU A 204 -3.16 17.15 -10.45
C LEU A 204 -3.37 17.77 -11.82
N TYR A 205 -2.79 17.14 -12.84
CA TYR A 205 -2.94 17.53 -14.23
C TYR A 205 -3.19 16.33 -15.12
N ASN A 206 -4.03 16.52 -16.15
CA ASN A 206 -4.28 15.56 -17.21
C ASN A 206 -3.81 16.14 -18.54
N ALA A 207 -2.69 15.61 -19.04
CA ALA A 207 -2.03 16.11 -20.25
C ALA A 207 -2.86 15.92 -21.53
N SER A 208 -3.79 14.95 -21.55
CA SER A 208 -4.62 14.63 -22.72
C SER A 208 -5.72 15.65 -22.95
N ASN A 209 -6.27 16.23 -21.87
CA ASN A 209 -7.36 17.20 -21.94
C ASN A 209 -6.99 18.58 -21.37
N LYS A 210 -5.73 18.78 -20.97
CA LYS A 210 -5.19 20.07 -20.48
C LYS A 210 -5.89 20.62 -19.23
N ASN A 211 -6.51 19.75 -18.44
CA ASN A 211 -7.20 20.14 -17.22
C ASN A 211 -6.33 19.95 -15.98
N ASN A 212 -6.43 20.90 -15.06
CA ASN A 212 -5.98 20.77 -13.69
C ASN A 212 -7.14 20.30 -12.81
N CYS A 213 -6.79 19.61 -11.72
CA CYS A 213 -7.71 19.14 -10.70
C CYS A 213 -7.10 19.40 -9.32
N VAL A 214 -7.89 19.94 -8.39
CA VAL A 214 -7.47 20.15 -7.00
C VAL A 214 -8.36 19.36 -6.06
N VAL A 215 -7.73 18.69 -5.11
CA VAL A 215 -8.39 17.89 -4.07
C VAL A 215 -7.70 18.14 -2.73
N THR A 216 -8.49 18.33 -1.68
CA THR A 216 -7.98 18.40 -0.30
C THR A 216 -8.37 17.14 0.43
N LEU A 217 -7.40 16.29 0.76
CA LEU A 217 -7.61 15.09 1.56
C LEU A 217 -7.35 15.40 3.04
N LYS A 218 -8.32 15.10 3.90
CA LYS A 218 -8.13 15.14 5.35
C LYS A 218 -7.13 14.07 5.77
N ALA A 219 -6.40 14.32 6.86
CA ALA A 219 -5.58 13.34 7.59
C ALA A 219 -6.11 13.12 9.02
N THR A 220 -6.95 14.04 9.53
CA THR A 220 -7.60 13.96 10.84
C THR A 220 -9.12 13.87 10.72
N SER A 221 -9.79 13.39 11.78
CA SER A 221 -11.25 13.30 11.84
C SER A 221 -11.87 12.58 10.63
N LEU A 222 -11.17 11.56 10.13
CA LEU A 222 -11.59 10.79 8.96
C LEU A 222 -12.89 10.03 9.27
N GLY A 223 -13.86 10.10 8.35
CA GLY A 223 -15.19 9.53 8.54
C GLY A 223 -16.16 10.42 9.33
N THR A 224 -15.69 11.51 9.93
CA THR A 224 -16.53 12.52 10.59
C THR A 224 -16.64 13.77 9.73
N ALA A 225 -17.85 14.27 9.46
CA ALA A 225 -18.02 15.48 8.68
C ALA A 225 -17.41 16.69 9.41
N SER A 226 -16.47 17.38 8.76
CA SER A 226 -15.78 18.55 9.32
C SER A 226 -15.42 19.56 8.21
N PRO A 227 -15.26 20.86 8.52
CA PRO A 227 -14.97 21.89 7.53
C PRO A 227 -13.74 21.53 6.69
N THR A 228 -13.91 21.44 5.38
CA THR A 228 -12.85 21.13 4.41
C THR A 228 -13.15 21.86 3.10
N ALA A 229 -12.14 22.37 2.42
CA ALA A 229 -12.30 23.04 1.13
C ALA A 229 -11.14 22.74 0.17
N ALA A 230 -11.41 22.84 -1.12
CA ALA A 230 -10.44 22.79 -2.21
C ALA A 230 -10.80 23.89 -3.22
N PHE A 231 -9.81 24.55 -3.81
CA PHE A 231 -10.06 25.57 -4.83
C PHE A 231 -9.00 25.54 -5.93
N LEU A 232 -9.42 26.01 -7.11
CA LEU A 232 -8.58 26.18 -8.29
C LEU A 232 -8.98 27.47 -9.00
N GLU A 233 -7.98 28.26 -9.37
CA GLU A 233 -8.13 29.52 -10.07
C GLU A 233 -7.11 29.55 -11.21
N VAL A 234 -7.60 29.47 -12.45
CA VAL A 234 -6.77 29.70 -13.64
C VAL A 234 -6.63 31.22 -13.82
N GLN A 235 -5.43 31.70 -14.11
CA GLN A 235 -5.18 33.15 -14.26
C GLN A 235 -6.12 33.77 -15.31
N GLY A 236 -6.86 34.81 -14.91
CA GLY A 236 -7.86 35.47 -15.76
C GLY A 236 -9.24 34.80 -15.78
N LYS A 237 -9.45 33.69 -15.06
CA LYS A 237 -10.77 33.07 -14.86
C LYS A 237 -11.23 33.24 -13.41
N THR A 238 -12.53 33.06 -13.19
CA THR A 238 -13.10 33.01 -11.84
C THR A 238 -12.62 31.75 -11.11
N ARG A 239 -12.22 31.91 -9.85
CA ARG A 239 -11.91 30.80 -8.95
C ARG A 239 -13.12 29.87 -8.81
N ALA A 240 -12.90 28.57 -9.00
CA ALA A 240 -13.83 27.53 -8.56
C ALA A 240 -13.41 27.03 -7.18
N THR A 241 -14.40 26.79 -6.31
CA THR A 241 -14.19 26.30 -4.94
C THR A 241 -15.23 25.25 -4.62
N ASP A 242 -14.80 24.16 -4.00
CA ASP A 242 -15.65 23.21 -3.31
C ASP A 242 -15.37 23.29 -1.82
N SER A 243 -16.39 23.59 -1.00
CA SER A 243 -16.24 23.84 0.43
C SER A 243 -17.47 23.43 1.20
N GLY A 244 -17.28 22.83 2.37
CA GLY A 244 -18.36 22.35 3.22
C GLY A 244 -17.86 21.45 4.33
N ASN A 245 -18.76 20.68 4.93
CA ASN A 245 -18.40 19.67 5.92
C ASN A 245 -18.26 18.31 5.23
N PHE A 246 -17.02 17.82 5.14
CA PHE A 246 -16.71 16.58 4.46
C PHE A 246 -16.16 15.53 5.41
N THR A 247 -16.50 14.26 5.15
CA THR A 247 -16.04 13.12 5.95
C THR A 247 -14.59 12.76 5.63
N TYR A 248 -14.16 12.91 4.38
CA TYR A 248 -12.83 12.52 3.92
C TYR A 248 -12.11 13.58 3.08
N TYR A 249 -12.76 14.25 2.13
CA TYR A 249 -12.09 15.21 1.27
C TYR A 249 -13.04 16.26 0.70
N ALA A 250 -12.48 17.38 0.23
CA ALA A 250 -13.15 18.34 -0.65
C ALA A 250 -12.54 18.28 -2.06
N GLY A 251 -13.33 18.60 -3.09
CA GLY A 251 -13.00 18.41 -4.50
C GLY A 251 -13.72 17.18 -5.10
N PRO A 252 -13.47 16.86 -6.38
CA PRO A 252 -12.47 17.47 -7.27
C PRO A 252 -12.93 18.82 -7.82
N VAL A 253 -12.09 19.85 -7.71
CA VAL A 253 -12.28 21.11 -8.43
C VAL A 253 -11.45 21.06 -9.70
N ARG A 254 -12.11 21.06 -10.87
CA ARG A 254 -11.44 20.95 -12.17
C ARG A 254 -11.59 22.22 -12.99
N GLN A 255 -10.52 22.66 -13.65
CA GLN A 255 -10.55 23.71 -14.67
C GLN A 255 -9.50 23.44 -15.74
N GLU A 256 -9.84 23.78 -16.99
CA GLU A 256 -8.89 23.75 -18.10
C GLU A 256 -7.97 24.99 -18.02
N ALA A 257 -6.67 24.75 -17.85
CA ALA A 257 -5.66 25.80 -17.79
C ALA A 257 -4.83 25.90 -19.08
N GLY A 258 -4.63 24.78 -19.79
CA GLY A 258 -3.75 24.77 -20.96
C GLY A 258 -2.31 25.12 -20.55
N THR A 259 -1.82 26.24 -21.07
CA THR A 259 -0.51 26.83 -20.74
C THR A 259 -0.60 28.01 -19.75
N THR A 260 -1.78 28.24 -19.17
CA THR A 260 -2.04 29.36 -18.26
C THR A 260 -1.67 28.96 -16.84
N CYS A 261 -1.03 29.86 -16.10
CA CYS A 261 -0.72 29.63 -14.69
C CYS A 261 -1.99 29.38 -13.85
N VAL A 262 -1.86 28.55 -12.83
CA VAL A 262 -2.92 28.24 -11.88
C VAL A 262 -2.52 28.62 -10.47
N LYS A 263 -3.51 29.05 -9.69
CA LYS A 263 -3.45 29.19 -8.24
C LYS A 263 -4.37 28.16 -7.64
N TRP A 264 -3.89 27.44 -6.63
CA TRP A 264 -4.58 26.29 -6.06
C TRP A 264 -4.42 26.27 -4.55
N GLY A 265 -5.29 25.52 -3.88
CA GLY A 265 -5.23 25.42 -2.44
C GLY A 265 -6.47 24.81 -1.83
N GLY A 266 -6.55 24.90 -0.51
CA GLY A 266 -7.60 24.24 0.26
C GLY A 266 -7.40 24.37 1.76
N SER A 267 -8.32 23.77 2.51
CA SER A 267 -8.31 23.79 3.97
C SER A 267 -8.89 22.53 4.61
N VAL A 268 -8.47 22.26 5.85
CA VAL A 268 -9.09 21.32 6.78
C VAL A 268 -9.17 22.03 8.14
N GLY A 269 -10.39 22.31 8.60
CA GLY A 269 -10.59 23.14 9.79
C GLY A 269 -10.00 24.54 9.62
N ASP A 270 -9.14 24.94 10.56
CA ASP A 270 -8.43 26.23 10.55
C ASP A 270 -7.12 26.21 9.74
N LYS A 271 -6.67 25.03 9.29
CA LYS A 271 -5.43 24.89 8.52
C LYS A 271 -5.72 25.07 7.04
N SER A 272 -5.00 25.97 6.39
CA SER A 272 -5.21 26.28 4.98
C SER A 272 -3.89 26.53 4.24
N TYR A 273 -3.94 26.35 2.93
CA TYR A 273 -2.87 26.66 1.99
C TYR A 273 -3.47 27.33 0.75
N ALA A 274 -2.73 28.30 0.21
CA ALA A 274 -3.01 28.91 -1.08
C ALA A 274 -1.67 29.23 -1.76
N SER A 275 -1.44 28.68 -2.94
CA SER A 275 -0.24 28.95 -3.72
C SER A 275 -0.23 30.37 -4.33
N PRO A 276 0.90 30.86 -4.85
CA PRO A 276 0.89 31.89 -5.89
C PRO A 276 0.30 31.35 -7.20
N PHE A 277 0.24 32.18 -8.26
CA PHE A 277 0.05 31.64 -9.62
C PHE A 277 1.35 30.98 -10.08
N GLU A 278 1.26 29.72 -10.46
CA GLU A 278 2.39 28.86 -10.82
C GLU A 278 1.92 27.76 -11.80
N HIS A 279 2.77 26.78 -12.14
CA HIS A 279 2.45 25.69 -13.07
C HIS A 279 1.92 26.18 -14.43
N CYS A 280 2.65 27.13 -15.03
CA CYS A 280 2.31 27.80 -16.28
C CYS A 280 2.70 26.99 -17.54
N GLY A 281 2.05 25.84 -17.76
CA GLY A 281 2.26 24.99 -18.95
C GLY A 281 2.88 23.63 -18.67
#